data_AF-A0A3A4RXG9-F1
#
_entry.id   AF-A0A3A4RXG9-F1
#
_cell.length_a   1.000
_cell.length_b   1.000
_cell.length_c   1.000
_cell.angle_alpha   90.00
_cell.angle_beta   90.00
_cell.angle_gamma   90.00
#
_symmetry.space_group_name_H-M   'P 1'
#
loop_
_entity.id
_entity.type
_entity.pdbx_description
1 polymer ?
#
loop_
_entity_poly.entity_id
_entity_poly.type
_entity_poly.pdbx_seq_one_letter_code
_entity_poly.pdbx_strand_id
1 'polypeptide(L)'
;MTNKLAESKTIEQLMAEADQLISQLDSDCIDNMKEEHRLQFEIHAQNLKNIKSRVQGRITKKGKSKQDAGAEGMHEAILDIVKAMGNLKHDLT
;
A
#
# COMPACT_ATOMS: atom_id res chain seq x y z
N MET A 1 -0.90 13.36 16.83
CA MET A 1 -1.96 13.67 15.84
C MET A 1 -2.68 12.38 15.52
N THR A 2 -4.00 12.39 15.53
CA THR A 2 -4.88 11.22 15.53
C THR A 2 -4.69 10.38 14.28
N ASN A 3 -4.46 9.08 14.48
CA ASN A 3 -4.33 8.05 13.45
C ASN A 3 -5.73 7.73 12.85
N LYS A 4 -6.43 8.77 12.39
CA LYS A 4 -7.80 8.76 11.87
C LYS A 4 -7.88 8.27 10.43
N LEU A 5 -6.92 7.46 10.00
CA LEU A 5 -6.94 6.79 8.70
C LEU A 5 -7.49 5.35 8.82
N ALA A 6 -7.55 4.81 10.04
CA ALA A 6 -8.06 3.48 10.36
C ALA A 6 -9.55 3.45 10.76
N GLU A 7 -10.31 4.53 10.55
CA GLU A 7 -11.77 4.46 10.64
C GLU A 7 -12.30 3.69 9.41
N SER A 8 -12.41 2.37 9.53
CA SER A 8 -13.21 1.45 8.70
C SER A 8 -12.91 1.37 7.18
N LYS A 9 -11.68 1.60 6.71
CA LYS A 9 -11.37 1.35 5.29
C LYS A 9 -11.30 -0.14 4.97
N THR A 10 -12.01 -0.58 3.92
CA THR A 10 -11.89 -1.96 3.43
C THR A 10 -10.54 -2.18 2.76
N ILE A 11 -10.14 -3.44 2.63
CA ILE A 11 -8.91 -3.79 1.91
C ILE A 11 -8.95 -3.28 0.46
N GLU A 12 -10.11 -3.31 -0.21
CA GLU A 12 -10.25 -2.77 -1.57
C GLU A 12 -10.04 -1.25 -1.62
N GLN A 13 -10.58 -0.50 -0.64
CA GLN A 13 -10.37 0.94 -0.57
C GLN A 13 -8.90 1.29 -0.34
N LEU A 14 -8.23 0.56 0.55
CA LEU A 14 -6.79 0.70 0.75
C LEU A 14 -5.99 0.36 -0.51
N MET A 15 -6.44 -0.64 -1.28
CA MET A 15 -5.79 -0.97 -2.55
C MET A 15 -5.92 0.14 -3.58
N ALA A 16 -7.10 0.75 -3.69
CA ALA A 16 -7.35 1.84 -4.64
C ALA A 16 -6.53 3.09 -4.27
N GLU A 17 -6.43 3.42 -2.98
CA GLU A 17 -5.59 4.53 -2.53
C GLU A 17 -4.10 4.26 -2.75
N ALA A 18 -3.65 3.02 -2.57
CA ALA A 18 -2.29 2.62 -2.89
C ALA A 18 -1.97 2.80 -4.38
N ASP A 19 -2.93 2.50 -5.27
CA ASP A 19 -2.78 2.73 -6.71
C ASP A 19 -2.67 4.22 -7.06
N GLN A 20 -3.48 5.07 -6.41
CA GLN A 20 -3.39 6.52 -6.59
C GLN A 20 -2.02 7.05 -6.17
N LEU A 21 -1.47 6.58 -5.04
CA LEU A 21 -0.13 6.99 -4.61
C LEU A 21 0.96 6.50 -5.56
N ILE A 22 0.85 5.25 -6.05
CA ILE A 22 1.78 4.70 -7.04
C ILE A 22 1.72 5.51 -8.34
N SER A 23 0.54 5.95 -8.79
CA SER A 23 0.41 6.73 -10.02
C SER A 23 1.09 8.10 -9.96
N GLN A 24 1.39 8.60 -8.76
CA GLN A 24 2.21 9.82 -8.61
C GLN A 24 3.66 9.60 -9.06
N LEU A 25 4.14 8.35 -9.10
CA LEU A 25 5.42 8.01 -9.74
C LEU A 25 5.44 8.40 -11.22
N ASP A 26 4.32 8.21 -11.92
CA ASP A 26 4.23 8.45 -13.36
C ASP A 26 3.86 9.92 -13.68
N SER A 27 3.85 10.79 -12.67
CA SER A 27 3.50 12.20 -12.79
C SER A 27 4.73 13.11 -12.72
N ASP A 28 4.59 14.33 -13.26
CA ASP A 28 5.57 15.42 -13.22
C ASP A 28 6.08 15.79 -11.80
N CYS A 29 5.47 15.24 -10.74
CA CYS A 29 5.94 15.38 -9.37
C CYS A 29 7.33 14.77 -9.17
N ILE A 30 7.63 13.64 -9.83
CA ILE A 30 8.96 13.01 -9.81
C ILE A 30 10.02 13.88 -10.48
N ASP A 31 9.67 14.50 -11.62
CA ASP A 31 10.63 15.28 -12.41
C ASP A 31 11.17 16.50 -11.65
N ASN A 32 10.44 16.94 -10.62
CA ASN A 32 10.82 18.04 -9.74
C ASN A 32 11.47 17.59 -8.41
N MET A 33 11.57 16.28 -8.13
CA MET A 33 12.20 15.77 -6.93
C MET A 33 13.73 15.73 -7.04
N LYS A 34 14.42 15.96 -5.91
CA LYS A 34 15.85 15.69 -5.82
C LYS A 34 16.10 14.19 -6.01
N GLU A 35 17.19 13.84 -6.68
CA GLU A 35 17.52 12.45 -7.01
C GLU A 35 17.48 11.49 -5.81
N GLU A 36 17.97 11.92 -4.65
CA GLU A 36 17.92 11.12 -3.43
C GLU A 36 16.49 10.86 -2.94
N HIS A 37 15.63 11.87 -2.97
CA HIS A 37 14.22 11.73 -2.59
C HIS A 37 13.45 10.89 -3.62
N ARG A 38 13.76 11.08 -4.91
CA ARG A 38 13.21 10.28 -6.01
C ARG A 38 13.52 8.80 -5.83
N LEU A 39 14.77 8.47 -5.48
CA LEU A 39 15.20 7.09 -5.25
C LEU A 39 14.50 6.46 -4.03
N GLN A 40 14.38 7.19 -2.92
CA GLN A 40 13.64 6.69 -1.74
C GLN A 40 12.16 6.47 -2.06
N PHE A 41 11.55 7.42 -2.77
CA PHE A 41 10.17 7.33 -3.21
C PHE A 41 9.94 6.11 -4.12
N GLU A 42 10.84 5.84 -5.07
CA GLU A 42 10.78 4.67 -5.95
C GLU A 42 10.90 3.35 -5.15
N ILE A 43 11.82 3.27 -4.18
CA ILE A 43 11.97 2.10 -3.29
C ILE A 43 10.68 1.84 -2.50
N HIS A 44 10.11 2.88 -1.90
CA HIS A 44 8.91 2.77 -1.09
C HIS A 44 7.69 2.41 -1.95
N ALA A 45 7.59 2.93 -3.17
CA ALA A 45 6.52 2.60 -4.10
C ALA A 45 6.62 1.15 -4.58
N GLN A 46 7.83 0.67 -4.86
CA GLN A 46 8.05 -0.73 -5.24
C GLN A 46 7.73 -1.70 -4.09
N ASN A 47 8.03 -1.31 -2.85
CA ASN A 47 7.63 -2.07 -1.67
C ASN A 47 6.10 -2.14 -1.54
N LEU A 48 5.40 -1.02 -1.76
CA LEU A 48 3.93 -0.98 -1.74
C LEU A 48 3.32 -1.88 -2.83
N LYS A 49 3.88 -1.88 -4.05
CA LYS A 49 3.48 -2.81 -5.14
C LYS A 49 3.64 -4.28 -4.75
N ASN A 50 4.74 -4.64 -4.09
CA ASN A 50 4.99 -6.01 -3.63
C ASN A 50 4.00 -6.45 -2.55
N ILE A 51 3.72 -5.59 -1.56
CA ILE A 51 2.74 -5.85 -0.51
C ILE A 51 1.34 -6.01 -1.13
N LYS A 52 0.96 -5.13 -2.05
CA LYS A 52 -0.28 -5.24 -2.83
C LYS A 52 -0.43 -6.60 -3.50
N SER A 53 0.57 -7.01 -4.28
CA SER A 53 0.55 -8.29 -4.99
C SER A 53 0.42 -9.48 -4.04
N ARG A 54 1.15 -9.45 -2.91
CA ARG A 54 1.06 -10.48 -1.86
C ARG A 54 -0.34 -10.55 -1.25
N VAL A 55 -0.93 -9.41 -0.92
CA VAL A 55 -2.28 -9.33 -0.35
C VAL A 55 -3.33 -9.82 -1.36
N GLN A 56 -3.26 -9.37 -2.61
CA GLN A 56 -4.17 -9.79 -3.67
C GLN A 56 -4.04 -11.30 -3.95
N GLY A 57 -2.82 -11.85 -3.91
CA GLY A 57 -2.56 -13.28 -3.99
C GLY A 57 -3.19 -14.07 -2.84
N ARG A 58 -3.15 -13.54 -1.61
CA ARG A 58 -3.82 -14.14 -0.44
C ARG A 58 -5.35 -14.12 -0.57
N ILE A 59 -5.93 -13.00 -1.02
CA ILE A 59 -7.38 -12.87 -1.28
C ILE A 59 -7.82 -13.87 -2.36
N THR A 60 -7.08 -13.94 -3.47
CA THR A 60 -7.41 -14.81 -4.60
C THR A 60 -7.31 -16.30 -4.24
N LYS A 61 -6.29 -16.68 -3.44
CA LYS A 61 -6.16 -18.05 -2.91
C LYS A 61 -7.29 -18.40 -1.95
N LYS A 62 -7.70 -17.47 -1.07
CA LYS A 62 -8.84 -17.65 -0.14
C LYS A 62 -10.18 -17.83 -0.86
N GLY A 63 -10.35 -17.22 -2.04
CA GLY A 63 -11.52 -17.48 -2.91
C GLY A 63 -11.54 -18.89 -3.54
N LYS A 64 -10.38 -19.55 -3.65
CA LYS A 64 -10.25 -20.92 -4.20
C LYS A 64 -10.21 -22.02 -3.13
N SER A 65 -9.74 -21.74 -1.91
CA SER A 65 -9.75 -22.69 -0.78
C SER A 65 -10.56 -22.11 0.38
N LYS A 66 -11.79 -22.60 0.58
CA LYS A 66 -12.72 -22.14 1.63
C LYS A 66 -12.31 -22.46 3.08
N GLN A 67 -11.09 -22.91 3.33
CA GLN A 67 -10.61 -23.27 4.68
C GLN A 67 -9.29 -22.54 4.98
N ASP A 68 -9.18 -22.04 6.22
CA ASP A 68 -7.93 -21.73 6.94
C ASP A 68 -7.19 -20.40 6.77
N ALA A 69 -7.88 -19.27 6.53
CA ALA A 69 -7.27 -17.99 6.92
C ALA A 69 -8.28 -17.11 7.66
N GLY A 70 -8.26 -17.19 9.00
CA GLY A 70 -9.09 -16.41 9.92
C GLY A 70 -8.90 -14.90 9.80
N ALA A 71 -9.72 -14.14 10.54
CA ALA A 71 -9.74 -12.68 10.54
C ALA A 71 -8.37 -12.03 10.83
N GLU A 72 -7.48 -12.72 11.55
CA GLU A 72 -6.11 -12.26 11.84
C GLU A 72 -5.26 -12.01 10.59
N GLY A 73 -5.27 -12.93 9.61
CA GLY A 73 -4.47 -12.77 8.39
C GLY A 73 -4.93 -11.62 7.48
N MET A 74 -6.19 -11.18 7.63
CA MET A 74 -6.71 -9.99 6.94
C MET A 74 -6.36 -8.70 7.69
N HIS A 75 -6.31 -8.73 9.02
CA HIS A 75 -5.87 -7.59 9.82
C HIS A 75 -4.39 -7.27 9.57
N GLU A 76 -3.53 -8.28 9.51
CA GLU A 76 -2.11 -8.11 9.16
C GLU A 76 -1.92 -7.50 7.77
N ALA A 77 -2.71 -7.94 6.78
CA ALA A 77 -2.66 -7.39 5.42
C ALA A 77 -3.04 -5.90 5.37
N ILE A 78 -4.04 -5.49 6.15
CA ILE A 78 -4.44 -4.08 6.27
C ILE A 78 -3.32 -3.26 6.91
N LEU A 79 -2.71 -3.75 7.99
CA LEU A 79 -1.60 -3.07 8.66
C LEU A 79 -0.38 -2.90 7.74
N ASP A 80 -0.02 -3.95 6.99
CA ASP A 80 1.07 -3.91 6.01
C ASP A 80 0.86 -2.82 4.95
N ILE A 81 -0.36 -2.73 4.39
CA ILE A 81 -0.70 -1.73 3.36
C ILE A 81 -0.67 -0.32 3.96
N VAL A 82 -1.31 -0.11 5.11
CA VAL A 82 -1.37 1.21 5.78
C VAL A 82 0.04 1.71 6.11
N LYS A 83 0.92 0.84 6.62
CA LYS A 83 2.30 1.20 6.92
C LYS A 83 3.09 1.57 5.66
N ALA A 84 2.95 0.78 4.59
CA ALA A 84 3.65 1.04 3.34
C ALA A 84 3.17 2.34 2.65
N MET A 85 1.86 2.62 2.69
CA MET A 85 1.32 3.90 2.23
C MET A 85 1.82 5.08 3.07
N GLY A 86 1.96 4.89 4.39
CA GLY A 86 2.51 5.91 5.28
C GLY A 86 3.95 6.28 4.91
N ASN A 87 4.80 5.27 4.67
CA ASN A 87 6.17 5.49 4.22
C ASN A 87 6.21 6.21 2.87
N LEU A 88 5.42 5.75 1.90
CA LEU A 88 5.38 6.36 0.57
C LEU A 88 4.91 7.83 0.60
N LYS A 89 3.94 8.15 1.47
CA LYS A 89 3.49 9.53 1.67
C LYS A 89 4.54 10.41 2.32
N HIS A 90 5.40 9.85 3.17
CA HIS A 90 6.45 10.61 3.83
C HIS A 90 7.47 11.13 2.82
N ASP A 91 7.82 10.35 1.81
CA ASP A 91 8.78 10.75 0.78
C ASP A 91 8.21 11.78 -0.23
N LEU A 92 6.88 11.94 -0.26
CA LEU A 92 6.18 12.93 -1.10
C LEU A 92 6.16 14.34 -0.50
N THR A 93 6.44 14.47 0.80
CA THR A 93 6.31 15.72 1.58
C THR A 93 7.64 16.23 2.09
#